data_AF-A0A0C2J413-F1
#
_entry.id   AF-A0A0C2J413-F1
#
_cell.length_a   1.000
_cell.length_b   1.000
_cell.length_c   1.000
_cell.angle_alpha   90.00
_cell.angle_beta   90.00
_cell.angle_gamma   90.00
#
_symmetry.space_group_name_H-M   'P 1'
#
loop_
_entity.id
_entity.type
_entity.pdbx_description
1 polymer ?
#
loop_
_entity_poly.entity_id
_entity_poly.type
_entity_poly.pdbx_seq_one_letter_code
_entity_poly.pdbx_strand_id
1 'polypeptide(L)'
;MVGASLDFEDCTIGGQDITVEIDESKLGKNKYHPGHLVSGAWVLSGVEKTRERKAFLVEVPDRTAETLINIIRRYVLTGSKIITDCFRSYSQLSSYYEHLTVNYSQSFINRANGACTNTIEGTWSALTMKISQRNRTNSFNEDGEL
;
A
#
# COMPACT_ATOMS: atom_id res chain seq x y z
N MET A 1 -26.42 6.01 9.42
CA MET A 1 -25.26 6.92 9.23
C MET A 1 -24.36 6.81 10.45
N VAL A 2 -23.21 6.13 10.36
CA VAL A 2 -21.90 6.57 10.92
C VAL A 2 -20.83 5.70 10.23
N GLY A 3 -20.62 5.93 8.93
CA GLY A 3 -19.39 5.51 8.29
C GLY A 3 -18.40 6.64 8.55
N ALA A 4 -17.45 6.43 9.47
CA ALA A 4 -16.34 7.36 9.61
C ALA A 4 -15.56 7.30 8.30
N SER A 5 -15.94 8.20 7.38
CA SER A 5 -15.16 8.55 6.21
C SER A 5 -13.80 8.97 6.76
N LEU A 6 -12.80 8.09 6.62
CA LEU A 6 -11.45 8.59 6.46
C LEU A 6 -11.57 9.44 5.21
N ASP A 7 -11.56 10.76 5.35
CA ASP A 7 -11.56 11.66 4.21
C ASP A 7 -10.22 11.44 3.51
N PHE A 8 -10.21 10.45 2.62
CA PHE A 8 -9.13 10.16 1.70
C PHE A 8 -9.14 11.29 0.70
N GLU A 9 -8.52 12.42 1.05
CA GLU A 9 -8.20 13.44 0.07
C GLU A 9 -7.48 12.75 -1.10
N ASP A 10 -7.89 13.05 -2.33
CA ASP A 10 -7.20 12.69 -3.57
C ASP A 10 -5.81 13.35 -3.56
N CYS A 11 -4.93 12.85 -2.71
CA CYS A 11 -3.60 13.38 -2.51
C CYS A 11 -2.69 12.65 -3.49
N THR A 12 -2.48 13.27 -4.65
CA THR A 12 -1.35 12.88 -5.50
C THR A 12 -0.06 13.28 -4.78
N ILE A 13 0.86 12.34 -4.65
CA ILE A 13 2.13 12.51 -3.96
C ILE A 13 3.31 12.40 -4.93
N GLY A 14 4.51 12.74 -4.48
CA GLY A 14 5.73 12.65 -5.27
C GLY A 14 6.02 13.91 -6.07
N GLY A 15 6.73 13.74 -7.19
CA GLY A 15 7.19 14.81 -8.08
C GLY A 15 8.68 14.71 -8.35
N GLN A 16 9.20 15.67 -9.11
CA GLN A 16 10.63 15.75 -9.43
C GLN A 16 11.48 15.68 -8.15
N ASP A 17 12.48 14.81 -8.16
CA ASP A 17 13.43 14.57 -7.07
C ASP A 17 12.80 14.01 -5.77
N ILE A 18 11.51 13.64 -5.78
CA ILE A 18 10.84 12.99 -4.65
C ILE A 18 10.86 11.48 -4.83
N THR A 19 11.25 10.78 -3.77
CA THR A 19 11.17 9.32 -3.70
C THR A 19 9.91 8.89 -2.97
N VAL A 20 9.17 7.94 -3.53
CA VAL A 20 7.96 7.35 -2.95
C VAL A 20 8.20 5.86 -2.71
N GLU A 21 8.02 5.41 -1.47
CA GLU A 21 7.98 3.99 -1.10
C GLU A 21 6.55 3.48 -1.28
N ILE A 22 6.35 2.31 -1.92
CA ILE A 22 5.03 1.73 -2.21
C ILE A 22 5.01 0.25 -1.76
N ASP A 23 3.91 -0.16 -1.15
CA ASP A 23 3.70 -1.52 -0.62
C ASP A 23 2.22 -1.91 -0.57
N GLU A 24 1.94 -3.21 -0.74
CA GLU A 24 0.62 -3.82 -0.57
C GLU A 24 0.51 -4.58 0.75
N SER A 25 -0.55 -4.28 1.48
CA SER A 25 -0.84 -4.95 2.74
C SER A 25 -2.30 -5.37 2.82
N LYS A 26 -2.54 -6.56 3.40
CA LYS A 26 -3.91 -7.07 3.62
C LYS A 26 -4.43 -6.60 4.98
N LEU A 27 -5.55 -5.88 4.98
CA LEU A 27 -6.28 -5.50 6.19
C LEU A 27 -7.24 -6.63 6.59
N GLY A 28 -6.86 -7.39 7.62
CA GLY A 28 -7.69 -8.42 8.26
C GLY A 28 -6.87 -9.22 9.28
N LYS A 29 -7.40 -9.51 10.48
CA LYS A 29 -6.75 -10.45 11.44
C LYS A 29 -6.76 -11.86 10.81
N ASN A 30 -5.77 -12.74 10.91
CA ASN A 30 -5.19 -13.31 12.12
C ASN A 30 -3.75 -13.75 11.89
N LYS A 31 -2.86 -13.43 12.83
CA LYS A 31 -1.58 -14.12 12.98
C LYS A 31 -1.68 -15.34 13.94
N TYR A 32 -2.86 -15.62 14.53
CA TYR A 32 -2.95 -16.54 15.70
C TYR A 32 -4.15 -17.50 15.83
N HIS A 33 -5.05 -17.67 14.85
CA HIS A 33 -6.11 -18.70 14.97
C HIS A 33 -6.30 -19.48 13.65
N PRO A 34 -5.83 -20.74 13.55
CA PRO A 34 -6.13 -21.61 12.42
C PRO A 34 -7.64 -21.87 12.33
N GLY A 35 -8.25 -21.64 11.17
CA GLY A 35 -9.62 -22.09 10.87
C GLY A 35 -10.67 -21.01 10.55
N HIS A 36 -10.41 -19.72 10.81
CA HIS A 36 -11.34 -18.65 10.42
C HIS A 36 -10.82 -17.91 9.17
N LEU A 37 -11.50 -18.10 8.04
CA LEU A 37 -11.24 -17.35 6.80
C LEU A 37 -11.71 -15.90 7.01
N VAL A 38 -10.79 -15.02 7.39
CA VAL A 38 -11.12 -13.59 7.51
C VAL A 38 -11.07 -12.97 6.11
N SER A 39 -12.24 -12.58 5.62
CA SER A 39 -12.37 -11.65 4.50
C SER A 39 -11.63 -10.36 4.89
N GLY A 40 -10.57 -10.05 4.13
CA GLY A 40 -9.74 -8.88 4.37
C GLY A 40 -9.45 -8.18 3.06
N ALA A 41 -9.54 -6.85 3.09
CA ALA A 41 -9.29 -6.00 1.94
C ALA A 41 -7.79 -5.90 1.67
N TRP A 42 -7.40 -5.95 0.40
CA TRP A 42 -6.04 -5.55 0.02
C TRP A 42 -5.99 -4.04 -0.07
N VAL A 43 -4.91 -3.45 0.44
CA VAL A 43 -4.67 -2.01 0.34
C VAL A 43 -3.30 -1.81 -0.28
N LEU A 44 -3.26 -0.99 -1.32
CA LEU A 44 -2.02 -0.41 -1.85
C LEU A 44 -1.79 0.92 -1.15
N SER A 45 -0.57 1.13 -0.67
CA SER A 45 -0.19 2.39 -0.03
C SER A 45 1.12 2.92 -0.59
N GLY A 46 1.28 4.23 -0.56
CA GLY A 46 2.53 4.89 -0.91
C GLY A 46 2.83 6.05 0.02
N VAL A 47 4.10 6.29 0.33
CA VAL A 47 4.56 7.39 1.19
C VAL A 47 5.80 8.07 0.63
N GLU A 48 5.82 9.40 0.69
CA GLU A 48 7.01 10.17 0.35
C GLU A 48 8.13 9.99 1.37
N LYS A 49 9.37 9.83 0.91
CA LYS A 49 10.58 9.94 1.72
C LYS A 49 10.95 11.40 1.98
N THR A 50 9.99 12.20 2.42
CA THR A 50 10.12 13.61 2.80
C THR A 50 9.89 13.77 4.31
N ARG A 51 10.09 14.98 4.82
CA ARG A 51 9.78 15.27 6.23
C ARG A 51 8.27 15.29 6.48
N GLU A 52 7.51 15.72 5.47
CA GLU A 52 6.07 15.88 5.48
C GLU A 52 5.34 14.53 5.37
N ARG A 53 5.99 13.49 4.83
CA ARG A 53 5.50 12.10 4.75
C ARG A 53 4.08 12.00 4.18
N LYS A 54 3.79 12.75 3.10
CA LYS A 54 2.51 12.62 2.41
C LYS A 54 2.33 11.18 1.95
N ALA A 55 1.10 10.67 2.06
CA ALA A 55 0.81 9.28 1.76
C ALA A 55 -0.58 9.12 1.14
N PHE A 56 -0.74 8.06 0.34
CA PHE A 56 -2.04 7.58 -0.12
C PHE A 56 -2.28 6.15 0.38
N LEU A 57 -3.56 5.79 0.51
CA LEU A 57 -4.03 4.45 0.80
C LEU A 57 -5.24 4.18 -0.09
N VAL A 58 -5.20 3.10 -0.86
CA VAL A 58 -6.28 2.73 -1.77
C VAL A 58 -6.59 1.25 -1.58
N GLU A 59 -7.84 0.95 -1.26
CA GLU A 59 -8.33 -0.43 -1.30
C GLU A 59 -8.33 -0.93 -2.75
N VAL A 60 -7.80 -2.13 -2.96
CA VAL A 60 -7.67 -2.74 -4.28
C VAL A 60 -8.44 -4.06 -4.35
N PRO A 61 -9.20 -4.31 -5.42
CA PRO A 61 -9.95 -5.55 -5.58
C PRO A 61 -9.01 -6.75 -5.84
N ASP A 62 -7.86 -6.50 -6.46
CA ASP A 62 -6.82 -7.47 -6.74
C ASP A 62 -5.43 -6.80 -6.77
N ARG A 63 -4.39 -7.61 -6.88
CA ARG A 63 -2.98 -7.17 -6.97
C ARG A 63 -2.38 -7.44 -8.35
N THR A 64 -3.20 -7.39 -9.40
CA THR A 64 -2.69 -7.54 -10.77
C THR A 64 -1.78 -6.37 -11.13
N ALA A 65 -0.84 -6.58 -12.06
CA ALA A 65 0.03 -5.52 -12.55
C ALA A 65 -0.76 -4.31 -13.06
N GLU A 66 -1.85 -4.58 -13.80
CA GLU A 66 -2.72 -3.54 -14.34
C GLU A 66 -3.36 -2.69 -13.23
N THR A 67 -4.02 -3.32 -12.25
CA THR A 67 -4.65 -2.61 -11.13
C THR A 67 -3.65 -1.74 -10.38
N LEU A 68 -2.51 -2.33 -9.98
CA LEU A 68 -1.53 -1.62 -9.16
C LEU A 68 -0.86 -0.48 -9.93
N ILE A 69 -0.42 -0.71 -11.17
CA ILE A 69 0.24 0.32 -11.98
C ILE A 69 -0.73 1.46 -12.27
N ASN A 70 -2.00 1.18 -12.58
CA ASN A 70 -3.00 2.22 -12.84
C ASN A 70 -3.23 3.11 -11.61
N ILE A 71 -3.28 2.52 -10.42
CA ILE A 71 -3.42 3.28 -9.17
C ILE A 71 -2.16 4.11 -8.92
N ILE A 72 -0.96 3.52 -9.05
CA ILE A 72 0.30 4.26 -8.88
C ILE A 72 0.35 5.46 -9.83
N ARG A 73 -0.02 5.26 -11.10
CA ARG A 73 -0.03 6.35 -12.10
C ARG A 73 -1.05 7.45 -11.82
N ARG A 74 -2.09 7.15 -11.05
CA ARG A 74 -3.09 8.13 -10.61
C ARG A 74 -2.63 8.92 -9.38
N TYR A 75 -1.92 8.27 -8.45
CA TYR A 75 -1.57 8.86 -7.15
C TYR A 75 -0.10 9.28 -7.02
N VAL A 76 0.77 8.95 -7.97
CA VAL A 76 2.19 9.32 -7.95
C VAL A 76 2.53 10.18 -9.17
N LEU A 77 2.96 11.41 -8.92
CA LEU A 77 3.36 12.36 -9.96
C LEU A 77 4.54 11.81 -10.78
N THR A 78 4.51 12.08 -12.09
CA THR A 78 5.62 11.79 -13.01
C THR A 78 6.91 12.49 -12.56
N GLY A 79 8.06 11.89 -12.82
CA GLY A 79 9.37 12.38 -12.36
C GLY A 79 9.75 11.93 -10.95
N SER A 80 8.85 11.24 -10.24
CA SER A 80 9.16 10.57 -8.97
C SER A 80 10.09 9.38 -9.17
N LYS A 81 10.89 9.11 -8.15
CA LYS A 81 11.57 7.82 -7.96
C LYS A 81 10.69 6.90 -7.12
N ILE A 82 10.44 5.67 -7.56
CA ILE A 82 9.61 4.73 -6.82
C ILE A 82 10.47 3.59 -6.26
N ILE A 83 10.23 3.24 -5.00
CA ILE A 83 10.80 2.07 -4.35
C ILE A 83 9.66 1.09 -4.01
N THR A 84 9.75 -0.13 -4.53
CA THR A 84 8.82 -1.23 -4.15
C THR A 84 9.59 -2.46 -3.69
N ASP A 85 8.87 -3.49 -3.27
CA ASP A 85 9.42 -4.84 -3.15
C ASP A 85 9.66 -5.48 -4.54
N CYS A 86 10.09 -6.74 -4.55
CA CYS A 86 10.30 -7.51 -5.79
C CYS A 86 9.03 -8.21 -6.31
N PHE A 87 7.82 -7.77 -5.93
CA PHE A 87 6.59 -8.39 -6.40
C PHE A 87 6.42 -8.23 -7.92
N ARG A 88 6.06 -9.33 -8.59
CA ARG A 88 6.05 -9.42 -10.07
C ARG A 88 5.15 -8.37 -10.73
N SER A 89 4.07 -7.97 -10.05
CA SER A 89 3.14 -6.96 -10.56
C SER A 89 3.78 -5.59 -10.81
N TYR A 90 4.93 -5.31 -10.18
CA TYR A 90 5.70 -4.07 -10.40
C TYR A 90 6.70 -4.14 -11.56
N SER A 91 6.82 -5.28 -12.25
CA SER A 91 7.85 -5.47 -13.29
C SER A 91 7.81 -4.46 -14.45
N GLN A 92 6.65 -3.87 -14.74
CA GLN A 92 6.49 -2.86 -15.80
C GLN A 92 6.63 -1.42 -15.29
N LEU A 93 6.84 -1.20 -14.00
CA LEU A 93 6.86 0.13 -13.41
C LEU A 93 8.04 0.97 -13.89
N SER A 94 9.17 0.33 -14.24
CA SER A 94 10.34 0.96 -14.85
C SER A 94 10.07 1.61 -16.22
N SER A 95 8.94 1.29 -16.87
CA SER A 95 8.52 1.98 -18.11
C SER A 95 7.89 3.36 -17.85
N TYR A 96 7.53 3.66 -16.60
CA TYR A 96 6.82 4.89 -16.23
C TYR A 96 7.61 5.75 -15.24
N TYR A 97 8.45 5.14 -14.40
CA TYR A 97 9.17 5.79 -13.32
C TYR A 97 10.63 5.31 -13.23
N GLU A 98 11.49 6.09 -12.58
CA GLU A 98 12.74 5.56 -12.08
C GLU A 98 12.43 4.60 -10.92
N HIS A 99 12.47 3.29 -11.21
CA HIS A 99 12.02 2.25 -10.29
C HIS A 99 13.19 1.49 -9.67
N LEU A 100 13.21 1.45 -8.34
CA LEU A 100 14.12 0.64 -7.55
C LEU A 100 13.35 -0.43 -6.79
N THR A 101 13.97 -1.59 -6.61
CA THR A 101 13.38 -2.69 -5.85
C THR A 101 14.22 -3.03 -4.62
N VAL A 102 13.55 -3.37 -3.52
CA VAL A 102 14.16 -3.94 -2.32
C VAL A 102 13.82 -5.43 -2.26
N ASN A 103 14.85 -6.27 -2.19
CA ASN A 103 14.66 -7.70 -2.02
C ASN A 103 14.76 -8.07 -0.53
N TYR A 104 13.60 -8.21 0.12
CA TYR A 104 13.51 -8.57 1.53
C TYR A 104 14.07 -9.95 1.89
N SER A 105 14.23 -10.87 0.92
CA SER A 105 14.88 -12.17 1.17
C SER A 105 16.40 -12.06 1.35
N GLN A 106 17.00 -10.93 0.92
CA GLN A 106 18.45 -10.74 0.93
C GLN A 106 18.88 -9.70 1.96
N SER A 107 18.13 -8.61 2.13
CA SER A 107 18.46 -7.55 3.08
C SER A 107 17.33 -6.51 3.21
N PHE A 108 17.15 -5.96 4.42
CA PHE A 108 16.22 -4.85 4.71
C PHE A 108 16.64 -3.50 4.08
N ILE A 109 17.85 -3.44 3.51
CA ILE A 109 18.39 -2.27 2.79
C ILE A 109 19.10 -2.79 1.56
N ASN A 110 18.73 -2.31 0.37
CA ASN A 110 19.50 -2.56 -0.83
C ASN A 110 20.82 -1.78 -0.74
N ARG A 111 21.92 -2.47 -0.42
CA ARG A 111 23.23 -1.85 -0.22
C ARG A 111 23.82 -1.18 -1.47
N ALA A 112 23.36 -1.55 -2.66
CA ALA A 112 23.87 -1.00 -3.90
C ALA A 112 23.35 0.42 -4.19
N ASN A 113 22.15 0.76 -3.70
CA ASN A 113 21.49 2.04 -4.00
C ASN A 113 20.84 2.71 -2.78
N GLY A 114 20.95 2.12 -1.58
CA GLY A 114 20.40 2.64 -0.33
C GLY A 114 18.88 2.52 -0.19
N ALA A 115 18.19 1.82 -1.10
CA ALA A 115 16.74 1.68 -1.04
C ALA A 115 16.31 0.88 0.21
N CYS A 116 15.30 1.41 0.91
CA CYS A 116 14.66 0.79 2.07
C CYS A 116 13.19 1.23 2.10
N THR A 117 12.36 0.46 2.80
CA THR A 117 10.90 0.63 2.93
C THR A 117 10.46 0.88 4.38
N ASN A 118 11.42 1.24 5.24
CA ASN A 118 11.17 1.47 6.66
C ASN A 118 10.16 2.61 6.90
N THR A 119 10.06 3.57 5.97
CA THR A 119 9.14 4.71 6.07
C THR A 119 7.71 4.22 5.94
N ILE A 120 7.44 3.39 4.93
CA ILE A 120 6.11 2.82 4.70
C ILE A 120 5.71 1.82 5.78
N GLU A 121 6.63 0.98 6.27
CA GLU A 121 6.36 0.06 7.38
C GLU A 121 5.94 0.80 8.66
N GLY A 122 6.64 1.90 8.99
CA GLY A 122 6.32 2.74 10.14
C GLY A 122 4.96 3.45 9.99
N THR A 123 4.69 3.99 8.81
CA THR A 123 3.41 4.64 8.48
C THR A 123 2.25 3.64 8.56
N TRP A 124 2.44 2.42 8.08
CA TRP A 124 1.43 1.36 8.14
C TRP A 124 1.10 0.93 9.57
N SER A 125 2.10 0.83 10.44
CA SER A 125 1.89 0.60 11.87
C SER A 125 1.00 1.68 12.50
N ALA A 126 1.25 2.96 12.20
CA ALA A 126 0.44 4.07 12.70
C ALA A 126 -0.99 4.08 12.14
N LEU A 127 -1.17 3.74 10.85
CA LEU A 127 -2.48 3.70 10.19
C LEU A 127 -3.33 2.53 10.68
N THR A 128 -2.75 1.35 10.80
CA THR A 128 -3.46 0.19 11.35
C THR A 128 -3.89 0.42 12.80
N MET A 129 -3.13 1.17 13.62
CA MET A 129 -3.57 1.57 14.96
C MET A 129 -4.81 2.48 14.97
N LYS A 130 -5.00 3.32 13.94
CA LYS A 130 -6.16 4.21 13.79
C LYS A 130 -7.40 3.51 13.22
N ILE A 131 -7.22 2.45 12.44
CA ILE A 131 -8.32 1.59 11.98
C ILE A 131 -8.80 0.76 13.17
N SER A 132 -9.98 1.10 13.71
CA SER A 132 -10.59 0.43 14.87
C SER A 132 -10.55 -1.10 14.70
N GLN A 133 -10.28 -1.84 15.78
CA GLN A 133 -10.26 -3.32 15.71
C GLN A 133 -11.58 -3.92 15.19
N ARG A 134 -12.69 -3.16 15.25
CA ARG A 134 -14.02 -3.57 14.80
C ARG A 134 -14.26 -3.37 13.29
N ASN A 135 -13.47 -2.53 12.62
CA ASN A 135 -13.66 -2.22 11.19
C ASN A 135 -12.78 -3.08 10.27
N ARG A 136 -12.23 -4.18 10.79
CA ARG A 136 -11.31 -5.09 10.06
C ARG A 136 -12.00 -6.38 9.59
N THR A 137 -13.32 -6.33 9.47
CA THR A 137 -14.18 -7.43 9.02
C THR A 137 -15.07 -6.89 7.92
N ASN A 138 -15.09 -7.56 6.77
CA ASN A 138 -16.18 -7.37 5.80
C ASN A 138 -17.48 -7.81 6.47
N SER A 139 -18.46 -6.91 6.49
CA SER A 139 -19.86 -7.30 6.57
C SER A 139 -20.23 -7.87 5.19
N PHE A 140 -20.01 -9.17 4.98
CA PHE A 140 -20.84 -9.87 4.01
C PHE A 140 -22.23 -9.90 4.60
N ASN A 141 -23.18 -9.22 3.96
CA ASN A 141 -24.58 -9.39 4.27
C ASN A 141 -24.96 -10.82 3.84
N GLU A 142 -25.23 -11.67 4.82
CA GLU A 142 -26.02 -12.87 4.66
C GLU A 142 -27.47 -12.45 4.43
N ASP A 143 -27.78 -11.97 3.23
CA ASP A 143 -29.17 -11.84 2.80
C ASP A 143 -29.51 -13.07 1.94
N GLY A 144 -29.39 -14.23 2.57
CA GLY A 144 -30.20 -15.38 2.19
C GLY A 144 -31.47 -15.30 3.01
N GLU A 145 -32.59 -14.97 2.38
CA GLU A 145 -33.85 -15.71 2.45
C GLU A 145 -34.89 -15.08 1.51
N LEU A 146 -35.73 -15.93 0.93
CA LEU A 146 -37.13 -15.86 1.30
C LEU A 146 -37.45 -17.04 2.21
#